data_AF-A0A4S4K6Q7-F1
#
_entry.id   AF-A0A4S4K6Q7-F1
#
_cell.length_a   1.000
_cell.length_b   1.000
_cell.length_c   1.000
_cell.angle_alpha   90.00
_cell.angle_beta   90.00
_cell.angle_gamma   90.00
#
_symmetry.space_group_name_H-M   'P 1'
#
loop_
_entity.id
_entity.type
_entity.pdbx_description
1 polymer ?
#
loop_
_entity_poly.entity_id
_entity_poly.type
_entity_poly.pdbx_seq_one_letter_code
_entity_poly.pdbx_strand_id
1 'polypeptide(L)'
;MEKIFVGVVAGAADPEVVHAVRAITDFIYYAHFETHTEESLTNLEDAWEAFHKHKAVFVKQGIRESFNIPKLHSMIHYVRSIRLLGSADGYNTEGPERLHIDFAKLGYRASNRKQYVQQMTAWLERQEAVRRFEAYLDWLEVSQRDAEETEDSSDDEEPEDDVEIEEIEESEMATQGSLRTTRCTYKIAKKPPFPRTTIETIVSDYGASNFVNCLQDVVQYAVEKSRHPPVPPVNGNTSIPVFKQFKISLPLMSQVSQKASLDTVRAIVAKPARGRHPFIPAQFSTVLARESLLSQTDLEGIGDLVTGGNPLAGFTVGQVRVIFRLPSEYGGLASLAAHPLAYVEWFTPFQVRDEHVVKSRGHAISFRCGAAT
;
A
#
# COMPACT_ATOMS: atom_id res chain seq x y z
N MET A 1 -23.78 19.65 -11.42
CA MET A 1 -24.96 20.47 -11.07
C MET A 1 -24.75 21.27 -9.78
N GLU A 2 -24.25 20.66 -8.70
CA GLU A 2 -24.06 21.36 -7.40
C GLU A 2 -23.19 22.63 -7.47
N LYS A 3 -22.07 22.60 -8.22
CA LYS A 3 -21.14 23.76 -8.34
C LYS A 3 -21.76 25.04 -8.93
N ILE A 4 -22.84 24.93 -9.69
CA ILE A 4 -23.49 26.07 -10.37
C ILE A 4 -24.82 26.46 -9.72
N PHE A 5 -25.37 25.60 -8.85
CA PHE A 5 -26.74 25.73 -8.38
C PHE A 5 -26.93 26.98 -7.50
N VAL A 6 -26.02 27.21 -6.55
CA VAL A 6 -26.06 28.41 -5.69
C VAL A 6 -25.91 29.69 -6.52
N GLY A 7 -25.02 29.69 -7.52
CA GLY A 7 -24.82 30.85 -8.39
C GLY A 7 -26.03 31.19 -9.26
N VAL A 8 -26.79 30.19 -9.71
CA VAL A 8 -28.03 30.39 -10.47
C VAL A 8 -29.16 30.94 -9.60
N VAL A 9 -29.22 30.52 -8.34
CA VAL A 9 -30.27 30.95 -7.39
C VAL A 9 -29.95 32.32 -6.78
N ALA A 10 -28.66 32.67 -6.69
CA ALA A 10 -28.19 33.95 -6.17
C ALA A 10 -28.68 35.13 -7.04
N GLY A 11 -29.52 35.98 -6.47
CA GLY A 11 -30.09 37.16 -7.13
C GLY A 11 -31.44 36.94 -7.81
N ALA A 12 -31.85 35.69 -8.04
CA ALA A 12 -33.15 35.35 -8.61
C ALA A 12 -34.20 34.94 -7.55
N ALA A 13 -33.75 34.42 -6.41
CA ALA A 13 -34.62 33.93 -5.34
C ALA A 13 -34.55 34.79 -4.07
N ASP A 14 -35.52 34.57 -3.17
CA ASP A 14 -35.53 35.11 -1.82
C ASP A 14 -34.21 34.79 -1.09
N PRO A 15 -33.58 35.75 -0.39
CA PRO A 15 -32.40 35.49 0.41
C PRO A 15 -32.51 34.25 1.31
N GLU A 16 -33.65 34.00 1.97
CA GLU A 16 -33.83 32.80 2.81
C GLU A 16 -33.72 31.49 2.02
N VAL A 17 -34.22 31.48 0.77
CA VAL A 17 -34.09 30.33 -0.13
C VAL A 17 -32.63 30.10 -0.48
N VAL A 18 -31.88 31.16 -0.80
CA VAL A 18 -30.45 31.08 -1.11
C VAL A 18 -29.68 30.49 0.08
N HIS A 19 -29.98 30.91 1.31
CA HIS A 19 -29.33 30.38 2.52
C HIS A 19 -29.63 28.89 2.72
N ALA A 20 -30.89 28.45 2.54
CA ALA A 20 -31.24 27.05 2.65
C ALA A 20 -30.54 26.18 1.58
N VAL A 21 -30.52 26.66 0.33
CA VAL A 21 -29.86 25.97 -0.79
C VAL A 21 -28.35 25.88 -0.59
N ARG A 22 -27.73 26.96 -0.12
CA ARG A 22 -26.30 26.97 0.21
C ARG A 22 -26.01 25.98 1.32
N ALA A 23 -26.75 26.03 2.43
CA ALA A 23 -26.54 25.16 3.58
C ALA A 23 -26.62 23.66 3.22
N ILE A 24 -27.60 23.25 2.40
CA ILE A 24 -27.69 21.85 1.97
C ILE A 24 -26.56 21.46 1.01
N THR A 25 -26.10 22.39 0.17
CA THR A 25 -25.00 22.17 -0.76
C THR A 25 -23.67 22.05 0.00
N ASP A 26 -23.44 22.92 0.99
CA ASP A 26 -22.29 22.88 1.88
C ASP A 26 -22.26 21.54 2.64
N PHE A 27 -23.40 21.07 3.16
CA PHE A 27 -23.50 19.74 3.77
C PHE A 27 -23.05 18.63 2.82
N ILE A 28 -23.55 18.64 1.58
CA ILE A 28 -23.21 17.61 0.60
C ILE A 28 -21.71 17.65 0.30
N TYR A 29 -21.11 18.84 0.14
CA TYR A 29 -19.67 18.97 -0.09
C TYR A 29 -18.84 18.42 1.07
N TYR A 30 -19.17 18.80 2.31
CA TYR A 30 -18.46 18.28 3.47
C TYR A 30 -18.60 16.76 3.59
N ALA A 31 -19.78 16.20 3.33
CA ALA A 31 -20.02 14.76 3.39
C ALA A 31 -19.20 13.95 2.37
N HIS A 32 -18.76 14.56 1.27
CA HIS A 32 -17.93 13.93 0.24
C HIS A 32 -16.43 13.99 0.54
N PHE A 33 -16.00 14.54 1.69
CA PHE A 33 -14.58 14.59 2.00
C PHE A 33 -14.03 13.17 2.24
N GLU A 34 -12.97 12.83 1.53
CA GLU A 34 -12.27 11.55 1.68
C GLU A 34 -11.65 11.40 3.07
N THR A 35 -11.31 12.53 3.72
CA THR A 35 -10.77 12.59 5.07
C THR A 35 -11.47 13.68 5.88
N HIS A 36 -11.84 13.35 7.11
CA HIS A 36 -12.49 14.28 8.03
C HIS A 36 -11.59 14.65 9.20
N THR A 37 -11.57 15.94 9.53
CA THR A 37 -11.09 16.47 10.81
C THR A 37 -12.29 16.83 11.70
N GLU A 38 -12.09 17.02 13.01
CA GLU A 38 -13.17 17.50 13.89
C GLU A 38 -13.75 18.83 13.40
N GLU A 39 -12.92 19.74 12.88
CA GLU A 39 -13.38 20.99 12.27
C GLU A 39 -14.33 20.74 11.08
N SER A 40 -13.98 19.80 10.19
CA SER A 40 -14.84 19.45 9.05
C SER A 40 -16.17 18.82 9.48
N LEU A 41 -16.17 18.07 10.60
CA LEU A 41 -17.38 17.46 11.15
C LEU A 41 -18.28 18.50 11.81
N THR A 42 -17.70 19.48 12.52
CA THR A 42 -18.45 20.63 13.05
C THR A 42 -19.08 21.43 11.93
N ASN A 43 -18.33 21.73 10.86
CA ASN A 43 -18.88 22.44 9.69
C ASN A 43 -20.02 21.66 9.01
N LEU A 44 -19.94 20.33 8.99
CA LEU A 44 -21.01 19.47 8.47
C LEU A 44 -22.28 19.54 9.34
N GLU A 45 -22.14 19.55 10.67
CA GLU A 45 -23.25 19.76 11.62
C GLU A 45 -23.85 21.16 11.46
N ASP A 46 -23.02 22.19 11.42
CA ASP A 46 -23.44 23.59 11.27
C ASP A 46 -24.21 23.82 9.96
N ALA A 47 -23.76 23.20 8.86
CA ALA A 47 -24.45 23.24 7.57
C ALA A 47 -25.85 22.59 7.66
N TRP A 48 -25.98 21.50 8.41
CA TRP A 48 -27.28 20.85 8.63
C TRP A 48 -28.23 21.71 9.46
N GLU A 49 -27.72 22.32 10.54
CA GLU A 49 -28.50 23.24 11.38
C GLU A 49 -28.94 24.48 10.60
N ALA A 50 -28.05 25.07 9.80
CA ALA A 50 -28.36 26.19 8.93
C ALA A 50 -29.48 25.84 7.93
N PHE A 51 -29.44 24.65 7.33
CA PHE A 51 -30.53 24.18 6.47
C PHE A 51 -31.86 24.11 7.23
N HIS A 52 -31.85 23.55 8.46
CA HIS A 52 -33.05 23.44 9.28
C HIS A 52 -33.62 24.79 9.73
N LYS A 53 -32.77 25.79 9.95
CA LYS A 53 -33.18 27.16 10.27
C LYS A 53 -33.92 27.83 9.10
N HIS A 54 -33.47 27.60 7.86
CA HIS A 54 -33.99 28.31 6.68
C HIS A 54 -35.02 27.52 5.85
N LYS A 55 -35.12 26.19 6.00
CA LYS A 55 -36.04 25.35 5.19
C LYS A 55 -37.52 25.73 5.27
N ALA A 56 -37.94 26.41 6.34
CA ALA A 56 -39.34 26.83 6.51
C ALA A 56 -39.83 27.76 5.40
N VAL A 57 -38.92 28.49 4.72
CA VAL A 57 -39.25 29.36 3.59
C VAL A 57 -39.99 28.62 2.48
N PHE A 58 -39.61 27.36 2.20
CA PHE A 58 -40.26 26.54 1.16
C PHE A 58 -41.69 26.16 1.53
N VAL A 59 -42.00 26.06 2.82
CA VAL A 59 -43.37 25.82 3.29
C VAL A 59 -44.18 27.11 3.24
N LYS A 60 -43.60 28.23 3.68
CA LYS A 60 -44.26 29.55 3.63
C LYS A 60 -44.63 29.97 2.21
N GLN A 61 -43.77 29.68 1.23
CA GLN A 61 -44.02 29.97 -0.18
C GLN A 61 -44.96 28.97 -0.86
N GLY A 62 -45.48 27.97 -0.14
CA GLY A 62 -46.41 26.98 -0.68
C GLY A 62 -45.76 25.99 -1.67
N ILE A 63 -44.43 25.96 -1.77
CA ILE A 63 -43.70 25.04 -2.66
C ILE A 63 -43.84 23.60 -2.14
N ARG A 64 -43.94 23.41 -0.82
CA ARG A 64 -44.07 22.09 -0.20
C ARG A 64 -44.81 22.15 1.13
N GLU A 65 -45.54 21.09 1.46
CA GLU A 65 -46.27 20.97 2.74
C GLU A 65 -45.36 20.59 3.93
N SER A 66 -44.40 19.68 3.74
CA SER A 66 -43.52 19.20 4.81
C SER A 66 -42.17 18.68 4.30
N PHE A 67 -41.22 18.53 5.22
CA PHE A 67 -39.86 18.01 4.97
C PHE A 67 -39.64 16.58 5.49
N ASN A 68 -40.71 15.79 5.60
CA ASN A 68 -40.66 14.38 6.03
C ASN A 68 -40.14 13.47 4.89
N ILE A 69 -38.89 13.70 4.48
CA ILE A 69 -38.23 12.94 3.41
C ILE A 69 -37.23 11.98 4.07
N PRO A 70 -37.33 10.66 3.83
CA PRO A 70 -36.40 9.68 4.42
C PRO A 70 -34.92 10.04 4.20
N LYS A 71 -34.58 10.54 3.00
CA LYS A 71 -33.21 10.99 2.66
C LYS A 71 -32.73 12.19 3.48
N LEU A 72 -33.61 13.14 3.82
CA LEU A 72 -33.26 14.25 4.70
C LEU A 72 -33.13 13.76 6.15
N HIS A 73 -33.97 12.82 6.58
CA HIS A 73 -33.86 12.24 7.91
C HIS A 73 -32.52 11.50 8.09
N SER A 74 -32.07 10.74 7.07
CA SER A 74 -30.78 10.05 7.14
C SER A 74 -29.57 10.97 7.30
N MET A 75 -29.66 12.23 6.85
CA MET A 75 -28.56 13.21 6.98
C MET A 75 -28.19 13.50 8.43
N ILE A 76 -29.15 13.37 9.37
CA ILE A 76 -28.92 13.50 10.82
C ILE A 76 -27.87 12.48 11.32
N HIS A 77 -27.76 11.34 10.67
CA HIS A 77 -26.89 10.26 11.11
C HIS A 77 -25.48 10.31 10.51
N TYR A 78 -25.19 11.22 9.57
CA TYR A 78 -23.92 11.23 8.84
C TYR A 78 -22.72 11.39 9.76
N VAL A 79 -22.71 12.38 10.65
CA VAL A 79 -21.55 12.64 11.53
C VAL A 79 -21.28 11.45 12.44
N ARG A 80 -22.34 10.86 13.00
CA ARG A 80 -22.22 9.63 13.81
C ARG A 80 -21.68 8.47 12.97
N SER A 81 -22.20 8.27 11.76
CA SER A 81 -21.74 7.21 10.86
C SER A 81 -20.28 7.42 10.47
N ILE A 82 -19.87 8.64 10.15
CA ILE A 82 -18.50 8.97 9.77
C ILE A 82 -17.53 8.66 10.90
N ARG A 83 -17.88 9.03 12.14
CA ARG A 83 -17.07 8.70 13.33
C ARG A 83 -16.95 7.20 13.59
N LEU A 84 -17.97 6.40 13.25
CA LEU A 84 -18.00 4.96 13.52
C LEU A 84 -17.40 4.12 12.38
N LEU A 85 -17.57 4.56 11.14
CA LEU A 85 -17.34 3.75 9.93
C LEU A 85 -16.28 4.36 8.99
N GLY A 86 -15.88 5.61 9.20
CA GLY A 86 -14.98 6.33 8.29
C GLY A 86 -15.74 7.21 7.28
N SER A 87 -15.00 7.82 6.34
CA SER A 87 -15.58 8.70 5.32
C SER A 87 -16.59 7.99 4.41
N ALA A 88 -17.49 8.76 3.81
CA ALA A 88 -18.62 8.22 3.04
C ALA A 88 -18.25 7.70 1.64
N ASP A 89 -17.03 8.00 1.15
CA ASP A 89 -16.58 7.69 -0.21
C ASP A 89 -16.70 6.19 -0.57
N GLY A 90 -16.43 5.30 0.39
CA GLY A 90 -16.51 3.85 0.20
C GLY A 90 -17.92 3.23 0.26
N TYR A 91 -18.97 4.01 0.49
CA TYR A 91 -20.33 3.52 0.74
C TYR A 91 -21.33 3.82 -0.38
N ASN A 92 -20.88 4.35 -1.51
CA ASN A 92 -21.75 4.63 -2.65
C ASN A 92 -22.17 3.33 -3.38
N THR A 93 -23.30 3.38 -4.08
CA THR A 93 -23.80 2.25 -4.89
C THR A 93 -23.42 2.35 -6.36
N GLU A 94 -22.66 3.38 -6.76
CA GLU A 94 -22.33 3.63 -8.17
C GLU A 94 -21.52 2.49 -8.78
N GLY A 95 -20.53 1.97 -8.04
CA GLY A 95 -19.71 0.83 -8.47
C GLY A 95 -20.56 -0.42 -8.73
N PRO A 96 -21.32 -0.93 -7.73
CA PRO A 96 -22.24 -2.04 -7.92
C PRO A 96 -23.27 -1.80 -9.03
N GLU A 97 -23.83 -0.60 -9.16
CA GLU A 97 -24.78 -0.25 -10.23
C GLU A 97 -24.14 -0.28 -11.63
N ARG A 98 -22.88 0.13 -11.77
CA ARG A 98 -22.13 0.02 -13.03
C ARG A 98 -21.89 -1.44 -13.38
N LEU A 99 -21.52 -2.25 -12.39
CA LEU A 99 -21.29 -3.70 -12.55
C LEU A 99 -22.58 -4.45 -12.88
N HIS A 100 -23.75 -3.97 -12.44
CA HIS A 100 -25.05 -4.53 -12.85
C HIS A 100 -25.26 -4.48 -14.37
N ILE A 101 -24.63 -3.56 -15.11
CA ILE A 101 -24.70 -3.57 -16.58
C ILE A 101 -24.05 -4.86 -17.11
N ASP A 102 -22.81 -5.09 -16.71
CA ASP A 102 -21.98 -6.16 -17.28
C ASP A 102 -22.39 -7.53 -16.73
N PHE A 103 -22.69 -7.62 -15.43
CA PHE A 103 -23.01 -8.88 -14.78
C PHE A 103 -24.48 -9.27 -14.82
N ALA A 104 -25.40 -8.31 -14.82
CA ALA A 104 -26.83 -8.61 -14.84
C ALA A 104 -27.47 -8.34 -16.21
N LYS A 105 -27.37 -7.13 -16.74
CA LYS A 105 -28.12 -6.74 -17.95
C LYS A 105 -27.62 -7.47 -19.21
N LEU A 106 -26.31 -7.55 -19.43
CA LEU A 106 -25.76 -8.25 -20.59
C LEU A 106 -26.06 -9.75 -20.56
N GLY A 107 -25.82 -10.40 -19.41
CA GLY A 107 -26.17 -11.81 -19.23
C GLY A 107 -27.67 -12.07 -19.42
N TYR A 108 -28.54 -11.21 -18.87
CA TYR A 108 -29.98 -11.34 -19.05
C TYR A 108 -30.39 -11.15 -20.52
N ARG A 109 -29.79 -10.18 -21.22
CA ARG A 109 -30.03 -9.94 -22.65
C ARG A 109 -29.57 -11.10 -23.53
N ALA A 110 -28.49 -11.79 -23.15
CA ALA A 110 -27.98 -12.97 -23.84
C ALA A 110 -28.81 -14.25 -23.54
N SER A 111 -29.65 -14.24 -22.50
CA SER A 111 -30.50 -15.36 -22.13
C SER A 111 -31.80 -15.41 -22.94
N ASN A 112 -32.46 -16.57 -22.93
CA ASN A 112 -33.82 -16.72 -23.47
C ASN A 112 -34.92 -16.26 -22.48
N ARG A 113 -34.54 -15.64 -21.35
CA ARG A 113 -35.40 -15.13 -20.26
C ARG A 113 -36.22 -16.19 -19.50
N LYS A 114 -35.99 -17.49 -19.75
CA LYS A 114 -36.56 -18.60 -18.95
C LYS A 114 -35.46 -19.18 -18.07
N GLN A 115 -35.72 -19.36 -16.77
CA GLN A 115 -34.69 -19.83 -15.83
C GLN A 115 -33.36 -19.05 -15.99
N TYR A 116 -33.48 -17.73 -16.14
CA TYR A 116 -32.39 -16.86 -16.62
C TYR A 116 -31.17 -16.85 -15.70
N VAL A 117 -31.33 -17.13 -14.40
CA VAL A 117 -30.21 -17.16 -13.45
C VAL A 117 -29.15 -18.18 -13.88
N GLN A 118 -29.53 -19.42 -14.19
CA GLN A 118 -28.58 -20.46 -14.63
C GLN A 118 -27.88 -20.08 -15.94
N GLN A 119 -28.62 -19.47 -16.87
CA GLN A 119 -28.07 -19.03 -18.15
C GLN A 119 -27.13 -17.84 -17.98
N MET A 120 -27.44 -16.90 -17.08
CA MET A 120 -26.59 -15.77 -16.75
C MET A 120 -25.30 -16.23 -16.08
N THR A 121 -25.37 -17.17 -15.13
CA THR A 121 -24.17 -17.77 -14.51
C THR A 121 -23.30 -18.45 -15.55
N ALA A 122 -23.86 -19.30 -16.40
CA ALA A 122 -23.12 -19.96 -17.48
C ALA A 122 -22.55 -18.97 -18.50
N TRP A 123 -23.25 -17.85 -18.76
CA TRP A 123 -22.75 -16.78 -19.62
C TRP A 123 -21.53 -16.10 -18.98
N LEU A 124 -21.59 -15.77 -17.69
CA LEU A 124 -20.48 -15.17 -16.94
C LEU A 124 -19.25 -16.09 -16.89
N GLU A 125 -19.44 -17.38 -16.59
CA GLU A 125 -18.36 -18.37 -16.58
C GLU A 125 -17.62 -18.42 -17.93
N ARG A 126 -18.36 -18.36 -19.04
CA ARG A 126 -17.76 -18.30 -20.38
C ARG A 126 -17.00 -17.00 -20.60
N GLN A 127 -17.54 -15.85 -20.20
CA GLN A 127 -16.84 -14.57 -20.32
C GLN A 127 -15.54 -14.56 -19.51
N GLU A 128 -15.56 -15.12 -18.29
CA GLU A 128 -14.35 -15.25 -17.47
C GLU A 128 -13.34 -16.23 -18.07
N ALA A 129 -13.79 -17.34 -18.65
CA ALA A 129 -12.90 -18.30 -19.30
C ALA A 129 -12.20 -17.67 -20.53
N VAL A 130 -12.95 -16.91 -21.35
CA VAL A 130 -12.39 -16.18 -22.50
C VAL A 130 -11.38 -15.14 -22.03
N ARG A 131 -11.72 -14.28 -21.07
CA ARG A 131 -10.78 -13.28 -20.54
C ARG A 131 -9.52 -13.90 -19.93
N ARG A 132 -9.66 -15.03 -19.21
CA ARG A 132 -8.51 -15.76 -18.66
C ARG A 132 -7.61 -16.30 -19.77
N PHE A 133 -8.20 -16.79 -20.87
CA PHE A 133 -7.44 -17.28 -22.00
C PHE A 133 -6.76 -16.14 -22.77
N GLU A 134 -7.45 -15.00 -22.97
CA GLU A 134 -6.85 -13.77 -23.54
C GLU A 134 -5.64 -13.31 -22.72
N ALA A 135 -5.77 -13.21 -21.39
CA ALA A 135 -4.66 -12.85 -20.51
C ALA A 135 -3.49 -13.86 -20.53
N TYR A 136 -3.77 -15.13 -20.84
CA TYR A 136 -2.74 -16.15 -21.05
C TYR A 136 -2.00 -15.97 -22.39
N LEU A 137 -2.73 -15.64 -23.46
CA LEU A 137 -2.12 -15.32 -24.76
C LEU A 137 -1.24 -14.08 -24.66
N ASP A 138 -1.72 -13.01 -24.01
CA ASP A 138 -0.92 -11.80 -23.78
C ASP A 138 0.38 -12.11 -23.02
N TRP A 139 0.30 -12.94 -21.98
CA TRP A 139 1.47 -13.37 -21.21
C TRP A 139 2.46 -14.17 -22.06
N LEU A 140 1.99 -15.04 -22.95
CA LEU A 140 2.85 -15.77 -23.88
C LEU A 140 3.57 -14.83 -24.86
N GLU A 141 2.86 -13.84 -25.41
CA GLU A 141 3.46 -12.88 -26.34
C GLU A 141 4.56 -12.05 -25.67
N VAL A 142 4.33 -11.57 -24.45
CA VAL A 142 5.36 -10.85 -23.67
C VAL A 142 6.56 -11.76 -23.39
N SER A 143 6.31 -13.01 -22.98
CA SER A 143 7.38 -13.97 -22.70
C SER A 143 8.21 -14.35 -23.93
N GLN A 144 7.65 -14.24 -25.14
CA GLN A 144 8.36 -14.50 -26.40
C GLN A 144 9.18 -13.29 -26.86
N ARG A 145 8.64 -12.06 -26.75
CA ARG A 145 9.39 -10.82 -27.04
C ARG A 145 10.61 -10.66 -26.13
N ASP A 146 10.44 -10.95 -24.84
CA ASP A 146 11.54 -10.91 -23.86
C ASP A 146 12.65 -11.94 -24.16
N ALA A 147 12.37 -13.00 -24.92
CA ALA A 147 13.36 -14.01 -25.29
C ALA A 147 14.18 -13.61 -26.54
N GLU A 148 13.54 -12.95 -27.51
CA GLU A 148 14.19 -12.49 -28.74
C GLU A 148 15.12 -11.28 -28.51
N GLU A 149 14.81 -10.39 -27.54
CA GLU A 149 15.68 -9.25 -27.20
C GLU A 149 16.98 -9.66 -26.46
N THR A 150 17.07 -10.89 -25.94
CA THR A 150 18.27 -11.41 -25.25
C THR A 150 19.37 -11.94 -26.16
N GLU A 151 19.07 -12.21 -27.44
CA GLU A 151 20.03 -12.84 -28.35
C GLU A 151 20.85 -11.85 -29.19
N ASP A 152 20.56 -10.53 -29.13
CA ASP A 152 21.17 -9.52 -30.02
C ASP A 152 22.03 -8.45 -29.31
N SER A 153 22.54 -8.73 -28.11
CA SER A 153 23.57 -7.88 -27.47
C SER A 153 24.88 -8.65 -27.24
N SER A 154 25.56 -8.98 -28.33
CA SER A 154 27.01 -9.20 -28.30
C SER A 154 27.66 -8.28 -29.32
N ASP A 155 28.11 -7.11 -28.87
CA ASP A 155 29.30 -6.49 -29.44
C ASP A 155 29.97 -5.55 -28.43
N ASP A 156 31.29 -5.60 -28.46
CA ASP A 156 32.30 -4.95 -27.63
C ASP A 156 32.10 -3.44 -27.46
N GLU A 157 32.45 -2.86 -26.30
CA GLU A 157 33.28 -1.64 -26.19
C GLU A 157 33.96 -1.53 -24.79
N GLU A 158 35.25 -1.16 -24.80
CA GLU A 158 36.13 -0.90 -23.66
C GLU A 158 35.82 0.45 -22.94
N PRO A 159 36.33 0.71 -21.72
CA PRO A 159 35.96 1.89 -20.95
C PRO A 159 36.93 3.07 -21.19
N GLU A 160 36.38 4.25 -21.49
CA GLU A 160 37.08 5.52 -21.30
C GLU A 160 36.43 6.36 -20.18
N ASP A 161 37.30 6.94 -19.35
CA ASP A 161 37.02 7.90 -18.28
C ASP A 161 36.58 9.26 -18.87
N ASP A 162 35.49 9.84 -18.35
CA ASP A 162 35.48 11.15 -17.66
C ASP A 162 34.07 11.75 -17.45
N VAL A 163 33.90 12.25 -16.23
CA VAL A 163 33.00 13.25 -15.63
C VAL A 163 31.85 13.89 -16.46
N GLU A 164 30.61 13.78 -15.94
CA GLU A 164 29.64 14.85 -15.58
C GLU A 164 28.20 14.27 -15.54
N ILE A 165 27.47 14.40 -14.42
CA ILE A 165 26.06 13.99 -14.32
C ILE A 165 25.20 15.26 -14.25
N GLU A 166 24.72 15.67 -15.42
CA GLU A 166 23.45 16.38 -15.58
C GLU A 166 22.35 15.36 -15.93
N GLU A 167 21.11 15.76 -15.64
CA GLU A 167 19.87 14.96 -15.64
C GLU A 167 19.59 14.24 -16.97
N ILE A 168 19.34 12.92 -16.93
CA ILE A 168 18.77 12.16 -18.05
C ILE A 168 17.64 11.24 -17.57
N GLU A 169 16.57 11.30 -18.36
CA GLU A 169 15.27 10.64 -18.25
C GLU A 169 15.34 9.10 -18.19
N GLU A 170 14.27 8.54 -17.62
CA GLU A 170 14.08 7.12 -17.31
C GLU A 170 14.16 6.23 -18.56
N SER A 171 15.23 5.42 -18.66
CA SER A 171 15.32 4.30 -19.59
C SER A 171 14.91 2.99 -18.89
N GLU A 172 13.99 2.32 -19.57
CA GLU A 172 13.42 1.01 -19.29
C GLU A 172 14.50 -0.08 -19.42
N MET A 173 14.59 -0.97 -18.43
CA MET A 173 15.29 -2.25 -18.55
C MET A 173 14.49 -3.28 -17.78
N ALA A 174 13.69 -4.05 -18.51
CA ALA A 174 13.16 -5.32 -18.07
C ALA A 174 14.29 -6.36 -18.17
N THR A 175 14.43 -7.21 -17.16
CA THR A 175 15.42 -8.28 -17.17
C THR A 175 14.71 -9.60 -16.87
N GLN A 176 14.53 -10.37 -17.94
CA GLN A 176 14.46 -11.83 -18.08
C GLN A 176 13.50 -12.64 -17.17
N GLY A 177 12.56 -13.31 -17.84
CA GLY A 177 11.74 -14.38 -17.29
C GLY A 177 12.45 -15.75 -17.26
N SER A 178 12.20 -16.50 -16.19
CA SER A 178 12.18 -17.97 -16.18
C SER A 178 11.41 -18.44 -14.94
N LEU A 179 10.58 -19.48 -15.08
CA LEU A 179 10.11 -20.33 -13.96
C LEU A 179 11.31 -21.10 -13.39
N ARG A 180 12.19 -20.35 -12.76
CA ARG A 180 13.28 -20.75 -11.86
C ARG A 180 13.09 -19.82 -10.68
N THR A 181 13.07 -20.34 -9.45
CA THR A 181 13.14 -19.58 -8.19
C THR A 181 13.60 -18.15 -8.46
N THR A 182 12.66 -17.22 -8.64
CA THR A 182 12.99 -15.87 -9.10
C THR A 182 13.82 -15.28 -7.98
N ARG A 183 15.14 -15.22 -8.18
CA ARG A 183 16.03 -14.48 -7.28
C ARG A 183 15.40 -13.11 -7.18
N CYS A 184 14.89 -12.76 -6.01
CA CYS A 184 14.25 -11.47 -5.77
C CYS A 184 15.30 -10.40 -6.04
N THR A 185 15.24 -9.76 -7.21
CA THR A 185 16.19 -8.73 -7.60
C THR A 185 15.73 -7.41 -6.99
N TYR A 186 16.55 -6.87 -6.09
CA TYR A 186 16.31 -5.58 -5.47
C TYR A 186 17.21 -4.51 -6.11
N LYS A 187 16.67 -3.30 -6.29
CA LYS A 187 17.43 -2.11 -6.69
C LYS A 187 17.60 -1.20 -5.47
N ILE A 188 18.85 -0.93 -5.10
CA ILE A 188 19.21 -0.04 -3.99
C ILE A 188 20.30 0.94 -4.45
N ALA A 189 20.41 2.11 -3.82
CA ALA A 189 21.46 3.07 -4.14
C ALA A 189 22.85 2.45 -3.95
N LYS A 190 23.78 2.67 -4.90
CA LYS A 190 25.16 2.16 -4.82
C LYS A 190 25.88 2.64 -3.57
N LYS A 191 25.67 3.91 -3.21
CA LYS A 191 26.24 4.56 -2.01
C LYS A 191 25.12 4.88 -1.01
N PRO A 192 25.32 4.61 0.30
CA PRO A 192 24.35 4.93 1.33
C PRO A 192 24.21 6.45 1.48
N PRO A 193 22.98 7.01 1.41
CA PRO A 193 22.75 8.44 1.60
C PRO A 193 23.18 8.96 2.98
N PHE A 194 23.17 8.09 4.00
CA PHE A 194 23.61 8.40 5.35
C PHE A 194 24.73 7.44 5.75
N PRO A 195 25.98 7.70 5.31
CA PRO A 195 27.09 6.77 5.51
C PRO A 195 27.58 6.72 6.98
N ARG A 196 27.21 7.73 7.78
CA ARG A 196 27.72 7.93 9.14
C ARG A 196 26.62 8.08 10.20
N THR A 197 25.62 7.21 10.16
CA THR A 197 24.52 7.22 11.14
C THR A 197 24.96 6.48 12.41
N THR A 198 24.87 7.10 13.59
CA THR A 198 25.24 6.43 14.85
C THR A 198 24.12 5.50 15.31
N ILE A 199 24.46 4.46 16.06
CA ILE A 199 23.47 3.56 16.64
C ILE A 199 22.50 4.30 17.56
N GLU A 200 22.95 5.31 18.30
CA GLU A 200 22.07 6.16 19.11
C GLU A 200 20.96 6.80 18.26
N THR A 201 21.31 7.36 17.09
CA THR A 201 20.31 7.94 16.17
C THR A 201 19.40 6.89 15.55
N ILE A 202 19.88 5.66 15.35
CA ILE A 202 19.04 4.54 14.87
C ILE A 202 18.00 4.17 15.94
N VAL A 203 18.39 4.13 17.21
CA VAL A 203 17.48 3.82 18.30
C VAL A 203 16.47 4.96 18.51
N SER A 204 16.91 6.22 18.51
CA SER A 204 16.05 7.38 18.76
C SER A 204 15.15 7.75 17.59
N ASP A 205 15.71 7.94 16.40
CA ASP A 205 15.02 8.59 15.29
C ASP A 205 14.29 7.58 14.39
N TYR A 206 14.89 6.39 14.22
CA TYR A 206 14.27 5.29 13.47
C TYR A 206 13.37 4.40 14.34
N GLY A 207 13.38 4.59 15.66
CA GLY A 207 12.55 3.82 16.61
C GLY A 207 12.99 2.35 16.76
N ALA A 208 14.22 2.00 16.37
CA ALA A 208 14.73 0.64 16.39
C ALA A 208 15.31 0.29 17.78
N SER A 209 14.44 0.13 18.78
CA SER A 209 14.81 -0.04 20.20
C SER A 209 15.70 -1.25 20.48
N ASN A 210 15.46 -2.37 19.80
CA ASN A 210 16.23 -3.61 19.98
C ASN A 210 17.35 -3.79 18.95
N PHE A 211 17.70 -2.73 18.20
CA PHE A 211 18.66 -2.80 17.11
C PHE A 211 20.02 -3.38 17.54
N VAL A 212 20.54 -2.94 18.70
CA VAL A 212 21.84 -3.40 19.21
C VAL A 212 21.85 -4.89 19.51
N ASN A 213 20.83 -5.38 20.23
CA ASN A 213 20.71 -6.78 20.60
C ASN A 213 20.58 -7.65 19.35
N CYS A 214 19.68 -7.29 18.43
CA CYS A 214 19.49 -8.04 17.18
C CYS A 214 20.76 -8.06 16.32
N LEU A 215 21.49 -6.94 16.23
CA LEU A 215 22.74 -6.89 15.48
C LEU A 215 23.83 -7.75 16.12
N GLN A 216 23.95 -7.73 17.45
CA GLN A 216 24.88 -8.57 18.20
C GLN A 216 24.57 -10.05 18.00
N ASP A 217 23.30 -10.46 18.10
CA ASP A 217 22.87 -11.85 17.89
C ASP A 217 23.25 -12.36 16.50
N VAL A 218 23.01 -11.54 15.48
CA VAL A 218 23.29 -11.88 14.08
C VAL A 218 24.80 -11.95 13.82
N VAL A 219 25.58 -10.99 14.35
CA VAL A 219 27.04 -11.00 14.24
C VAL A 219 27.63 -12.20 14.97
N GLN A 220 27.17 -12.50 16.18
CA GLN A 220 27.61 -13.65 16.98
C GLN A 220 27.32 -14.97 16.25
N TYR A 221 26.09 -15.13 15.75
CA TYR A 221 25.70 -16.29 14.95
C TYR A 221 26.60 -16.46 13.71
N ALA A 222 26.91 -15.37 13.02
CA ALA A 222 27.75 -15.41 11.84
C ALA A 222 29.21 -15.73 12.17
N VAL A 223 29.75 -15.23 13.29
CA VAL A 223 31.09 -15.54 13.80
C VAL A 223 31.21 -17.03 14.15
N GLU A 224 30.22 -17.58 14.84
CA GLU A 224 30.16 -19.00 15.21
C GLU A 224 30.14 -19.91 13.97
N LYS A 225 29.36 -19.53 12.95
CA LYS A 225 29.24 -20.27 11.70
C LYS A 225 30.50 -20.21 10.84
N SER A 226 31.17 -19.07 10.79
CA SER A 226 32.34 -18.83 9.94
C SER A 226 33.68 -19.09 10.61
N ARG A 227 33.71 -19.52 11.89
CA ARG A 227 34.93 -19.71 12.70
C ARG A 227 35.84 -18.48 12.67
N HIS A 228 35.25 -17.30 12.62
CA HIS A 228 35.98 -16.03 12.53
C HIS A 228 36.52 -15.63 13.92
N PRO A 229 37.68 -14.94 14.03
CA PRO A 229 38.09 -14.36 15.30
C PRO A 229 37.03 -13.39 15.87
N PRO A 230 37.01 -13.21 17.20
CA PRO A 230 36.01 -12.40 17.88
C PRO A 230 36.00 -10.96 17.34
N VAL A 231 34.81 -10.53 16.93
CA VAL A 231 34.55 -9.20 16.38
C VAL A 231 34.32 -8.23 17.54
N PRO A 232 34.74 -6.96 17.45
CA PRO A 232 34.48 -5.98 18.50
C PRO A 232 32.99 -5.88 18.85
N PRO A 233 32.65 -5.68 20.14
CA PRO A 233 31.28 -5.50 20.56
C PRO A 233 30.67 -4.26 19.91
N VAL A 234 29.41 -4.38 19.48
CA VAL A 234 28.63 -3.29 18.90
C VAL A 234 28.43 -2.21 19.97
N ASN A 235 29.02 -1.03 19.77
CA ASN A 235 28.96 0.11 20.69
C ASN A 235 28.03 1.20 20.15
N GLY A 236 27.40 2.00 21.03
CA GLY A 236 26.45 3.06 20.64
C GLY A 236 27.02 4.12 19.66
N ASN A 237 28.34 4.32 19.67
CA ASN A 237 29.04 5.26 18.79
C ASN A 237 29.47 4.65 17.46
N THR A 238 29.20 3.37 17.21
CA THR A 238 29.52 2.73 15.94
C THR A 238 28.69 3.39 14.83
N SER A 239 29.37 3.78 13.76
CA SER A 239 28.79 4.44 12.60
C SER A 239 28.35 3.40 11.58
N ILE A 240 27.05 3.35 11.30
CA ILE A 240 26.44 2.41 10.36
C ILE A 240 25.97 3.15 9.10
N PRO A 241 26.34 2.68 7.90
CA PRO A 241 25.79 3.20 6.66
C PRO A 241 24.32 2.80 6.45
N VAL A 242 23.43 3.78 6.35
CA VAL A 242 21.97 3.61 6.25
C VAL A 242 21.43 4.09 4.89
N PHE A 243 20.44 3.36 4.37
CA PHE A 243 19.70 3.62 3.14
C PHE A 243 18.28 4.11 3.42
N LYS A 244 17.74 4.93 2.50
CA LYS A 244 16.38 5.48 2.58
C LYS A 244 15.31 4.49 2.13
N GLN A 245 15.64 3.70 1.11
CA GLN A 245 14.70 2.83 0.42
C GLN A 245 15.42 1.81 -0.44
N PHE A 246 14.73 0.73 -0.76
CA PHE A 246 15.06 -0.17 -1.87
C PHE A 246 13.80 -0.45 -2.67
N LYS A 247 13.96 -0.87 -3.93
CA LYS A 247 12.87 -1.25 -4.81
C LYS A 247 12.94 -2.75 -5.11
N ILE A 248 11.81 -3.43 -5.05
CA ILE A 248 11.66 -4.83 -5.42
C ILE A 248 10.88 -4.88 -6.73
N SER A 249 11.35 -5.65 -7.70
CA SER A 249 10.54 -5.96 -8.87
C SER A 249 9.53 -7.05 -8.49
N LEU A 250 8.25 -6.69 -8.50
CA LEU A 250 7.20 -7.69 -8.34
C LEU A 250 7.04 -8.47 -9.64
N PRO A 251 6.69 -9.77 -9.57
CA PRO A 251 6.42 -10.56 -10.76
C PRO A 251 5.24 -9.94 -11.52
N LEU A 252 5.34 -9.90 -12.85
CA LEU A 252 4.24 -9.46 -13.71
C LEU A 252 3.05 -10.41 -13.52
N MET A 253 1.94 -9.88 -13.04
CA MET A 253 0.66 -10.59 -12.99
C MET A 253 -0.20 -10.12 -14.16
N SER A 254 -0.11 -10.81 -15.30
CA SER A 254 -0.82 -10.43 -16.53
C SER A 254 -2.34 -10.34 -16.35
N GLN A 255 -2.89 -11.04 -15.36
CA GLN A 255 -4.31 -10.98 -15.01
C GLN A 255 -4.73 -9.65 -14.37
N VAL A 256 -3.77 -8.86 -13.85
CA VAL A 256 -4.01 -7.61 -13.10
C VAL A 256 -3.40 -6.41 -13.83
N SER A 257 -2.22 -6.57 -14.42
CA SER A 257 -1.48 -5.48 -15.07
C SER A 257 -0.61 -6.01 -16.20
N GLN A 258 -0.55 -5.26 -17.30
CA GLN A 258 0.39 -5.48 -18.41
C GLN A 258 1.79 -4.92 -18.12
N LYS A 259 1.97 -4.23 -16.99
CA LYS A 259 3.25 -3.63 -16.56
C LYS A 259 3.73 -4.26 -15.26
N ALA A 260 5.01 -4.62 -15.22
CA ALA A 260 5.67 -5.05 -13.99
C ALA A 260 5.66 -3.87 -13.00
N SER A 261 5.26 -4.14 -11.77
CA SER A 261 5.25 -3.13 -10.72
C SER A 261 6.54 -3.18 -9.91
N LEU A 262 7.10 -1.99 -9.67
CA LEU A 262 8.18 -1.82 -8.71
C LEU A 262 7.59 -1.46 -7.36
N ASP A 263 7.75 -2.34 -6.38
CA ASP A 263 7.38 -2.03 -5.00
C ASP A 263 8.54 -1.29 -4.32
N THR A 264 8.26 -0.15 -3.70
CA THR A 264 9.27 0.69 -3.04
C THR A 264 9.13 0.60 -1.54
N VAL A 265 10.09 -0.07 -0.90
CA VAL A 265 10.17 -0.20 0.55
C VAL A 265 10.99 0.97 1.11
N ARG A 266 10.39 1.74 2.02
CA ARG A 266 10.97 2.98 2.59
C ARG A 266 11.25 2.83 4.08
N ALA A 267 12.35 3.42 4.51
CA ALA A 267 12.77 3.56 5.90
C ALA A 267 13.34 4.98 6.11
N ILE A 268 12.44 5.96 6.23
CA ILE A 268 12.77 7.39 6.25
C ILE A 268 12.25 8.01 7.55
N VAL A 269 13.14 8.61 8.32
CA VAL A 269 12.78 9.36 9.54
C VAL A 269 12.09 10.67 9.24
N ALA A 270 11.32 11.18 10.20
CA ALA A 270 10.68 12.49 10.08
C ALA A 270 11.74 13.58 9.93
N LYS A 271 11.49 14.56 9.04
CA LYS A 271 12.35 15.73 8.90
C LYS A 271 11.66 16.94 9.50
N PRO A 272 12.29 17.63 10.46
CA PRO A 272 11.74 18.86 11.01
C PRO A 272 11.65 19.93 9.92
N ALA A 273 10.67 20.82 10.03
CA ALA A 273 10.55 21.97 9.15
C ALA A 273 11.82 22.83 9.25
N ARG A 274 12.42 23.18 8.12
CA ARG A 274 13.64 24.01 8.08
C ARG A 274 13.55 25.03 6.97
N GLY A 275 13.39 26.30 7.35
CA GLY A 275 13.28 27.42 6.41
C GLY A 275 12.08 27.26 5.49
N ARG A 276 12.33 27.15 4.18
CA ARG A 276 11.28 26.96 3.14
C ARG A 276 10.79 25.51 3.02
N HIS A 277 11.42 24.55 3.69
CA HIS A 277 11.01 23.16 3.64
C HIS A 277 9.99 22.85 4.75
N PRO A 278 8.77 22.42 4.41
CA PRO A 278 7.77 22.02 5.40
C PRO A 278 8.21 20.76 6.16
N PHE A 279 7.56 20.50 7.28
CA PHE A 279 7.73 19.25 8.03
C PHE A 279 7.38 18.05 7.14
N ILE A 280 8.24 17.03 7.12
CA ILE A 280 8.00 15.78 6.39
C ILE A 280 7.85 14.67 7.42
N PRO A 281 6.69 13.96 7.49
CA PRO A 281 6.50 12.87 8.43
C PRO A 281 7.40 11.67 8.10
N ALA A 282 7.66 10.83 9.10
CA ALA A 282 8.39 9.58 8.91
C ALA A 282 7.62 8.63 7.98
N GLN A 283 8.35 7.87 7.16
CA GLN A 283 7.80 6.86 6.24
C GLN A 283 8.50 5.53 6.46
N PHE A 284 7.77 4.58 7.04
CA PHE A 284 8.23 3.21 7.27
C PHE A 284 7.27 2.23 6.60
N SER A 285 7.74 1.56 5.55
CA SER A 285 6.92 0.61 4.79
C SER A 285 6.65 -0.66 5.59
N THR A 286 5.42 -1.14 5.52
CA THR A 286 5.02 -2.47 5.98
C THR A 286 5.24 -3.48 4.86
N VAL A 287 5.90 -4.58 5.18
CA VAL A 287 6.25 -5.66 4.25
C VAL A 287 5.63 -6.98 4.70
N LEU A 288 5.32 -7.83 3.74
CA LEU A 288 4.94 -9.22 3.99
C LEU A 288 6.17 -10.09 3.69
N ALA A 289 6.73 -10.71 4.72
CA ALA A 289 7.97 -11.47 4.59
C ALA A 289 7.88 -12.79 5.36
N ARG A 290 8.62 -13.81 4.89
CA ARG A 290 8.66 -15.12 5.52
C ARG A 290 9.72 -15.09 6.63
N GLU A 291 9.32 -15.42 7.85
CA GLU A 291 10.26 -15.52 8.98
C GLU A 291 11.06 -16.81 8.82
N SER A 292 12.30 -16.72 8.33
CA SER A 292 13.22 -17.85 8.38
C SER A 292 13.83 -17.88 9.77
N LEU A 293 13.23 -18.65 10.68
CA LEU A 293 13.94 -19.06 11.89
C LEU A 293 15.22 -19.77 11.43
N LEU A 294 16.36 -19.38 12.00
CA LEU A 294 17.70 -19.89 11.70
C LEU A 294 17.89 -21.37 12.09
N SER A 295 16.90 -22.24 11.86
CA SER A 295 17.04 -23.68 11.81
C SER A 295 17.29 -24.11 10.37
N GLN A 296 18.54 -24.50 10.12
CA GLN A 296 18.98 -25.20 8.91
C GLN A 296 18.08 -26.42 8.66
N THR A 297 17.40 -26.47 7.51
CA THR A 297 17.23 -27.69 6.68
C THR A 297 16.61 -27.47 5.30
N ASP A 298 16.06 -26.29 4.95
CA ASP A 298 15.25 -26.19 3.72
C ASP A 298 15.79 -25.25 2.63
N LEU A 299 17.12 -25.08 2.53
CA LEU A 299 17.72 -24.35 1.39
C LEU A 299 17.81 -25.20 0.10
N GLU A 300 17.45 -26.48 0.15
CA GLU A 300 17.28 -27.35 -1.03
C GLU A 300 15.80 -27.67 -1.34
N GLY A 301 14.86 -27.18 -0.51
CA GLY A 301 13.42 -27.43 -0.63
C GLY A 301 12.61 -26.26 -1.22
N ILE A 302 13.23 -25.38 -2.01
CA ILE A 302 12.58 -24.15 -2.53
C ILE A 302 11.56 -24.46 -3.65
N GLY A 303 11.42 -25.72 -4.06
CA GLY A 303 10.58 -26.11 -5.20
C GLY A 303 9.16 -26.58 -4.91
N ASP A 304 8.80 -27.00 -3.69
CA ASP A 304 7.68 -27.94 -3.58
C ASP A 304 6.79 -27.78 -2.34
N LEU A 305 6.09 -26.66 -2.23
CA LEU A 305 4.91 -26.54 -1.35
C LEU A 305 3.79 -25.74 -2.04
N VAL A 306 3.44 -26.14 -3.27
CA VAL A 306 2.09 -25.97 -3.82
C VAL A 306 1.32 -27.26 -3.53
N THR A 307 1.16 -27.60 -2.26
CA THR A 307 0.31 -28.72 -1.82
C THR A 307 -0.71 -28.21 -0.80
N GLY A 308 -1.82 -27.66 -1.32
CA GLY A 308 -3.12 -27.58 -0.65
C GLY A 308 -3.26 -26.76 0.65
N GLY A 309 -2.22 -26.06 1.11
CA GLY A 309 -2.24 -25.22 2.32
C GLY A 309 -2.57 -23.74 2.09
N ASN A 310 -2.86 -23.01 3.17
CA ASN A 310 -3.09 -21.55 3.14
C ASN A 310 -1.90 -20.85 2.45
N PRO A 311 -2.11 -20.07 1.36
CA PRO A 311 -1.03 -19.42 0.60
C PRO A 311 -0.23 -18.40 1.43
N LEU A 312 -0.76 -17.98 2.59
CA LEU A 312 -0.08 -17.08 3.53
C LEU A 312 0.64 -17.82 4.67
N ALA A 313 0.64 -19.15 4.69
CA ALA A 313 1.33 -19.93 5.71
C ALA A 313 2.84 -19.62 5.70
N GLY A 314 3.36 -19.21 6.86
CA GLY A 314 4.77 -18.83 7.04
C GLY A 314 5.09 -17.36 6.71
N PHE A 315 4.16 -16.59 6.16
CA PHE A 315 4.34 -15.15 5.98
C PHE A 315 3.88 -14.38 7.21
N THR A 316 4.66 -13.37 7.58
CA THR A 316 4.36 -12.45 8.68
C THR A 316 4.48 -11.02 8.18
N VAL A 317 3.66 -10.14 8.74
CA VAL A 317 3.75 -8.71 8.43
C VAL A 317 4.80 -8.11 9.35
N GLY A 318 5.70 -7.31 8.78
CA GLY A 318 6.68 -6.55 9.52
C GLY A 318 6.76 -5.11 9.03
N GLN A 319 7.22 -4.21 9.87
CA GLN A 319 7.56 -2.85 9.47
C GLN A 319 9.07 -2.71 9.35
N VAL A 320 9.55 -2.25 8.20
CA VAL A 320 10.97 -1.99 7.98
C VAL A 320 11.32 -0.66 8.63
N ARG A 321 12.13 -0.68 9.69
CA ARG A 321 12.59 0.54 10.36
C ARG A 321 13.90 1.05 9.79
N VAL A 322 14.85 0.17 9.50
CA VAL A 322 16.20 0.57 9.09
C VAL A 322 16.68 -0.33 7.96
N ILE A 323 17.27 0.25 6.93
CA ILE A 323 17.97 -0.47 5.86
C ILE A 323 19.43 -0.06 5.94
N PHE A 324 20.36 -0.99 6.10
CA PHE A 324 21.76 -0.66 6.37
C PHE A 324 22.74 -1.65 5.74
N ARG A 325 24.01 -1.29 5.68
CA ARG A 325 25.11 -2.21 5.36
C ARG A 325 26.01 -2.35 6.59
N LEU A 326 26.56 -3.53 6.80
CA LEU A 326 27.52 -3.74 7.89
C LEU A 326 28.79 -2.89 7.66
N PRO A 327 29.30 -2.21 8.70
CA PRO A 327 30.58 -1.50 8.61
C PRO A 327 31.73 -2.45 8.24
N SER A 328 32.79 -1.91 7.62
CA SER A 328 33.97 -2.70 7.21
C SER A 328 34.67 -3.41 8.38
N GLU A 329 34.50 -2.90 9.59
CA GLU A 329 34.96 -3.51 10.86
C GLU A 329 34.35 -4.90 11.11
N TYR A 330 33.15 -5.16 10.57
CA TYR A 330 32.45 -6.45 10.61
C TYR A 330 32.61 -7.21 9.28
N GLY A 331 33.43 -6.69 8.35
CA GLY A 331 33.56 -7.13 6.96
C GLY A 331 34.21 -8.51 6.77
N GLY A 332 34.75 -9.12 7.82
CA GLY A 332 35.22 -10.52 7.81
C GLY A 332 34.09 -11.55 7.65
N LEU A 333 32.83 -11.11 7.84
CA LEU A 333 31.62 -11.90 7.63
C LEU A 333 31.15 -11.75 6.17
N ALA A 334 31.92 -12.33 5.24
CA ALA A 334 31.74 -12.15 3.79
C ALA A 334 30.32 -12.45 3.28
N SER A 335 29.61 -13.41 3.89
CA SER A 335 28.21 -13.74 3.54
C SER A 335 27.22 -12.64 3.91
N LEU A 336 27.47 -11.96 5.03
CA LEU A 336 26.56 -10.95 5.61
C LEU A 336 26.88 -9.53 5.10
N ALA A 337 28.13 -9.27 4.73
CA ALA A 337 28.57 -8.00 4.15
C ALA A 337 28.22 -7.86 2.66
N ALA A 338 27.87 -8.96 1.97
CA ALA A 338 27.56 -8.97 0.54
C ALA A 338 26.26 -8.23 0.20
N HIS A 339 25.24 -8.29 1.07
CA HIS A 339 23.90 -7.74 0.83
C HIS A 339 23.55 -6.67 1.89
N PRO A 340 22.73 -5.66 1.54
CA PRO A 340 22.17 -4.75 2.54
C PRO A 340 21.19 -5.51 3.44
N LEU A 341 21.21 -5.18 4.72
CA LEU A 341 20.35 -5.78 5.75
C LEU A 341 19.21 -4.84 6.09
N ALA A 342 18.09 -5.40 6.56
CA ALA A 342 16.99 -4.64 7.10
C ALA A 342 16.69 -5.03 8.56
N TYR A 343 16.51 -4.02 9.41
CA TYR A 343 15.90 -4.21 10.73
C TYR A 343 14.38 -4.14 10.56
N VAL A 344 13.72 -5.25 10.88
CA VAL A 344 12.28 -5.41 10.75
C VAL A 344 11.67 -5.61 12.13
N GLU A 345 10.64 -4.82 12.40
CA GLU A 345 9.79 -4.97 13.57
C GLU A 345 8.55 -5.78 13.16
N TRP A 346 8.47 -7.03 13.60
CA TRP A 346 7.38 -7.93 13.23
C TRP A 346 6.12 -7.62 14.02
N PHE A 347 4.98 -7.56 13.31
CA PHE A 347 3.67 -7.51 13.93
C PHE A 347 3.26 -8.89 14.46
N THR A 348 2.21 -8.93 15.28
CA THR A 348 1.61 -10.19 15.73
C THR A 348 1.29 -11.08 14.52
N PRO A 349 1.77 -12.34 14.49
CA PRO A 349 1.47 -13.27 13.41
C PRO A 349 -0.03 -13.43 13.20
N PHE A 350 -0.44 -13.75 11.96
CA PHE A 350 -1.83 -14.04 11.65
C PHE A 350 -2.34 -15.17 12.53
N GLN A 351 -3.32 -14.88 13.40
CA GLN A 351 -4.03 -15.92 14.15
C GLN A 351 -4.98 -16.67 13.21
N VAL A 352 -5.33 -17.91 13.59
CA VAL A 352 -6.32 -18.72 12.89
C VAL A 352 -7.64 -17.94 12.78
N ARG A 353 -8.33 -18.11 11.64
CA ARG A 353 -9.62 -17.47 11.31
C ARG A 353 -10.59 -17.59 12.49
N ASP A 354 -11.16 -16.47 12.94
CA ASP A 354 -12.26 -16.47 13.91
C ASP A 354 -13.48 -17.18 13.29
N GLU A 355 -13.78 -18.40 13.73
CA GLU A 355 -14.97 -19.14 13.28
C GLU A 355 -16.27 -18.54 13.85
N HIS A 356 -16.18 -17.58 14.78
CA HIS A 356 -17.34 -16.86 15.32
C HIS A 356 -17.07 -15.36 15.41
N VAL A 357 -17.76 -14.58 14.57
CA VAL A 357 -17.83 -13.11 14.66
C VAL A 357 -18.57 -12.72 15.93
N VAL A 358 -17.87 -12.62 17.06
CA VAL A 358 -18.37 -11.95 18.27
C VAL A 358 -17.25 -11.12 18.91
N LYS A 359 -17.39 -9.80 18.73
CA LYS A 359 -16.83 -8.68 19.51
C LYS A 359 -15.31 -8.69 19.76
N SER A 360 -14.65 -7.82 19.00
CA SER A 360 -13.30 -7.32 19.20
C SER A 360 -12.98 -7.04 20.67
N ARG A 361 -12.09 -7.86 21.23
CA ARG A 361 -11.19 -7.43 22.30
C ARG A 361 -9.90 -6.97 21.64
N GLY A 362 -9.48 -5.74 21.94
CA GLY A 362 -8.22 -5.18 21.48
C GLY A 362 -7.09 -6.11 21.90
N HIS A 363 -6.45 -6.74 20.92
CA HIS A 363 -5.27 -7.55 21.14
C HIS A 363 -4.06 -6.62 21.22
N ALA A 364 -3.28 -6.75 22.30
CA ALA A 364 -1.98 -6.12 22.40
C ALA A 364 -1.09 -6.67 21.28
N ILE A 365 -0.52 -5.77 20.48
CA ILE A 365 0.46 -6.13 19.46
C ILE A 365 1.78 -6.39 20.20
N SER A 366 2.27 -7.62 20.10
CA SER A 366 3.59 -7.98 20.63
C SER A 366 4.59 -7.88 19.48
N PHE A 367 5.56 -6.99 19.63
CA PHE A 367 6.59 -6.76 18.63
C PHE A 367 7.77 -7.72 18.88
N ARG A 368 8.12 -8.50 17.86
CA ARG A 368 9.38 -9.28 17.84
C ARG A 368 10.33 -8.63 16.84
N CYS A 369 11.61 -8.56 17.18
CA CYS A 369 12.62 -7.92 16.33
C CYS A 369 13.53 -8.98 15.70
N GLY A 370 13.81 -8.85 14.41
CA GLY A 370 14.72 -9.74 13.69
C GLY A 370 15.42 -9.02 12.53
N ALA A 371 16.60 -9.52 12.13
CA ALA A 371 17.27 -9.08 10.92
C ALA A 371 16.88 -10.01 9.76
N ALA A 372 16.41 -9.43 8.66
CA ALA A 372 16.17 -10.17 7.42
C ALA A 372 17.33 -9.89 6.45
N THR A 373 17.84 -10.95 5.84
CA THR A 373 18.86 -10.92 4.77
C THR A 373 18.23 -10.82 3.39
#